data_AF-A0A2V8NGN8-F1
#
_entry.id   AF-A0A2V8NGN8-F1
#
_cell.length_a   1.000
_cell.length_b   1.000
_cell.length_c   1.000
_cell.angle_alpha   90.00
_cell.angle_beta   90.00
_cell.angle_gamma   90.00
#
_symmetry.space_group_name_H-M   'P 1'
#
loop_
_entity.id
_entity.type
_entity.pdbx_description
1 polymer ?
#
loop_
_entity_poly.entity_id
_entity_poly.type
_entity_poly.pdbx_seq_one_letter_code
_entity_poly.pdbx_strand_id
1 'polypeptide(L)' 'MIHTGRHFLQIPGPTNVPDRVLRAMDQPIIDHRGPEFAEMTQEVLAGLRTVFQTSGPVVIFPGSGT' A
#
# COMPACT_ATOMS: atom_id res chain seq x y z
N MET A 1 -2.42 9.34 27.64
CA MET A 1 -2.98 10.60 27.10
C MET A 1 -4.14 10.27 26.18
N ILE A 2 -5.34 10.76 26.49
CA ILE A 2 -6.50 10.64 25.60
C ILE A 2 -6.35 11.73 24.54
N HIS A 3 -6.16 11.34 23.28
CA HIS A 3 -6.20 12.27 22.16
C HIS A 3 -7.64 12.32 21.64
N THR A 4 -8.25 13.51 21.62
CA THR A 4 -9.58 13.70 21.02
C THR A 4 -9.45 13.86 19.51
N GLY A 5 -10.04 12.95 18.74
CA GLY A 5 -10.06 13.00 17.28
C GLY A 5 -8.76 12.50 16.61
N ARG A 6 -8.68 12.68 15.28
CA ARG A 6 -7.51 12.28 14.48
C ARG A 6 -6.46 13.39 14.51
N HIS A 7 -5.24 13.06 14.89
CA HIS A 7 -4.11 13.98 14.76
C HIS A 7 -3.77 14.16 13.28
N PHE A 8 -3.77 15.40 12.79
CA PHE A 8 -3.45 15.73 11.39
C PHE A 8 -2.00 16.17 11.25
N LEU A 9 -1.27 15.57 10.32
CA LEU A 9 0.10 15.97 10.00
C LEU A 9 0.06 17.21 9.09
N GLN A 10 0.55 18.35 9.59
CA GLN A 10 0.65 19.63 8.86
C GLN A 10 2.08 19.90 8.37
N ILE A 11 2.68 18.90 7.72
CA ILE A 11 4.02 18.94 7.13
C ILE A 11 3.94 18.48 5.66
N PRO A 12 4.95 18.74 4.79
CA PRO A 12 4.90 18.33 3.38
C PRO A 12 4.72 16.83 3.15
N GLY A 13 5.11 16.02 4.13
CA GLY A 13 4.90 14.58 4.17
C GLY A 13 5.62 13.98 5.38
N PRO A 14 5.21 12.78 5.85
CA PRO A 14 4.08 11.97 5.38
C PRO A 14 2.70 12.56 5.72
N THR A 15 1.63 12.01 5.14
CA THR A 15 0.23 12.29 5.51
C THR A 15 -0.35 11.11 6.30
N ASN A 16 -1.49 11.30 6.96
CA ASN A 16 -2.12 10.22 7.69
C ASN A 16 -2.64 9.11 6.75
N VAL A 17 -2.24 7.87 6.99
CA VAL A 17 -2.69 6.70 6.23
C VAL A 17 -4.20 6.45 6.43
N PRO A 18 -5.01 6.25 5.37
CA PRO A 18 -6.43 5.92 5.51
C PRO A 18 -6.65 4.63 6.31
N ASP A 19 -7.68 4.58 7.16
CA ASP A 19 -7.89 3.48 8.11
C ASP A 19 -8.04 2.11 7.42
N ARG A 20 -8.63 2.08 6.22
CA ARG A 20 -8.73 0.84 5.42
C ARG A 20 -7.37 0.24 5.06
N VAL A 21 -6.36 1.08 4.85
CA VAL A 21 -5.00 0.65 4.51
C VAL A 21 -4.29 0.14 5.77
N LEU A 22 -4.46 0.83 6.91
CA LEU A 22 -3.95 0.34 8.20
C LEU A 22 -4.52 -1.04 8.55
N ARG A 23 -5.82 -1.26 8.33
CA ARG A 23 -6.47 -2.57 8.55
C ARG A 23 -5.96 -3.65 7.61
N ALA A 24 -5.57 -3.31 6.38
CA ALA A 24 -4.97 -4.25 5.45
C ALA A 24 -3.54 -4.62 5.88
N MET A 25 -2.78 -3.65 6.39
CA MET A 25 -1.42 -3.88 6.92
C MET A 25 -1.40 -4.72 8.20
N ASP A 26 -2.48 -4.70 8.98
CA ASP A 26 -2.65 -5.48 10.22
C ASP A 26 -3.00 -6.97 9.97
N GLN A 27 -3.21 -7.38 8.71
CA GLN A 27 -3.51 -8.77 8.39
C GLN A 27 -2.31 -9.69 8.64
N PRO A 28 -2.54 -10.98 8.98
CA PRO A 28 -1.48 -11.97 9.08
C PRO A 28 -0.63 -12.06 7.80
N ILE A 29 0.66 -12.35 7.98
CA ILE A 29 1.57 -12.58 6.85
C ILE A 29 1.14 -13.85 6.10
N ILE A 30 1.12 -13.75 4.77
CA ILE A 30 0.88 -14.87 3.85
C ILE A 30 2.19 -15.43 3.30
N ASP A 31 2.18 -16.68 2.86
CA ASP A 31 3.36 -17.29 2.23
C ASP A 31 3.67 -16.62 0.89
N HIS A 32 4.87 -16.04 0.76
CA HIS A 32 5.35 -15.41 -0.48
C HIS A 32 5.43 -16.35 -1.69
N ARG A 33 5.47 -17.67 -1.49
CA ARG A 33 5.42 -18.68 -2.57
C ARG A 33 4.05 -19.31 -2.73
N GLY A 34 3.09 -18.90 -1.92
CA GLY A 34 1.72 -19.40 -1.95
C GLY A 34 0.89 -18.80 -3.09
N PRO A 35 -0.21 -19.47 -3.47
CA PRO A 35 -1.10 -18.99 -4.52
C PRO A 35 -1.75 -17.65 -4.19
N GLU A 36 -2.06 -17.39 -2.91
CA GLU A 36 -2.66 -16.14 -2.45
C GLU A 36 -1.77 -14.92 -2.71
N PHE A 37 -0.46 -15.03 -2.46
CA PHE A 37 0.49 -13.96 -2.72
C PHE A 37 0.60 -13.68 -4.23
N ALA A 38 0.60 -14.73 -5.05
CA ALA A 38 0.65 -14.60 -6.50
C ALA A 38 -0.59 -13.88 -7.05
N GLU A 39 -1.79 -14.27 -6.62
CA GLU A 39 -3.05 -13.65 -7.03
C GLU A 39 -3.09 -12.16 -6.64
N MET A 40 -2.80 -11.85 -5.38
CA MET A 40 -2.75 -10.47 -4.88
C MET A 40 -1.73 -9.62 -5.64
N THR A 41 -0.53 -10.16 -5.93
CA THR A 41 0.51 -9.44 -6.66
C THR A 41 0.07 -9.12 -8.09
N GLN A 42 -0.60 -10.05 -8.79
CA GLN A 42 -1.09 -9.81 -10.15
C GLN A 42 -2.18 -8.72 -10.18
N GLU A 43 -3.10 -8.73 -9.21
CA GLU A 43 -4.11 -7.69 -9.08
C GLU A 43 -3.48 -6.31 -8.87
N VAL A 44 -2.49 -6.20 -7.96
CA VAL A 44 -1.77 -4.96 -7.69
C VAL A 44 -1.04 -4.46 -8.94
N LEU A 45 -0.30 -5.32 -9.64
CA LEU A 45 0.44 -4.94 -10.85
C LEU A 45 -0.51 -4.46 -11.97
N ALA A 46 -1.67 -5.08 -12.13
CA ALA A 46 -2.69 -4.64 -13.07
C ALA A 46 -3.27 -3.27 -12.69
N GLY A 47 -3.58 -3.06 -11.41
CA GLY A 47 -4.07 -1.78 -10.88
C GLY A 47 -3.07 -0.64 -11.04
N LEU A 48 -1.77 -0.90 -10.78
CA LEU A 48 -0.71 0.11 -10.88
C LEU A 48 -0.56 0.67 -12.30
N ARG A 49 -0.80 -0.12 -13.35
CA ARG A 49 -0.81 0.40 -14.74
C ARG A 49 -1.86 1.49 -14.95
N THR A 50 -3.01 1.38 -14.27
CA THR A 50 -4.06 2.41 -14.30
C THR A 50 -3.61 3.68 -13.60
N VAL A 51 -2.96 3.54 -12.43
CA VAL A 51 -2.44 4.68 -11.66
C VAL A 51 -1.34 5.42 -12.40
N PHE A 52 -0.39 4.69 -12.99
CA PHE A 52 0.72 5.25 -13.77
C PHE A 52 0.36 5.59 -15.22
N GLN A 53 -0.87 5.30 -15.65
CA GLN A 53 -1.36 5.55 -17.00
C GLN A 53 -0.43 4.97 -18.09
N THR A 54 0.02 3.73 -17.91
CA THR A 54 0.99 3.08 -18.79
C THR A 54 0.49 1.75 -19.35
N SER A 55 0.89 1.44 -20.58
CA SER A 55 0.75 0.10 -21.18
C SER A 55 1.93 -0.82 -20.88
N GLY A 56 3.05 -0.27 -20.41
CA GLY A 56 4.26 -1.01 -20.09
C GLY A 56 4.17 -1.77 -18.76
N PRO A 57 5.13 -2.68 -18.50
CA PRO A 57 5.23 -3.36 -17.22
C PRO A 57 5.56 -2.36 -16.10
N VAL A 58 4.92 -2.52 -14.95
CA VAL A 58 5.26 -1.82 -13.71
C VAL A 58 6.02 -2.78 -12.80
N VAL A 59 7.05 -2.30 -12.12
CA VAL A 59 7.84 -3.07 -11.16
C VAL A 59 7.66 -2.48 -9.77
N ILE A 60 7.51 -3.36 -8.77
CA ILE A 60 7.45 -2.96 -7.36
C ILE A 60 8.85 -3.11 -6.78
N PHE A 61 9.41 -2.02 -6.26
CA PHE A 61 10.68 -2.03 -5.53
C PHE A 61 10.40 -1.78 -4.03
N PRO A 62 10.68 -2.73 -3.13
CA PRO A 62 10.46 -2.54 -1.70
C PRO A 62 11.44 -1.51 -1.13
N GLY A 63 10.94 -0.33 -0.77
CA GLY A 63 11.74 0.73 -0.19
C GLY A 63 10.97 2.02 0.07
N SER A 64 11.66 3.02 0.60
CA SER A 64 11.18 4.41 0.56
C SER A 64 11.20 4.93 -0.88
N GLY A 65 10.46 6.01 -1.15
CA GLY A 65 10.39 6.60 -2.50
C GLY A 65 11.65 7.38 -2.93
N THR A 66 12.84 7.01 -2.45
CA THR A 66 14.14 7.66 -2.72
C THR A 66 15.09 6.65 -3.32
#